data_AF-A0A352T8C1-F1
#
_entry.id   AF-A0A352T8C1-F1
#
_cell.length_a   1.000
_cell.length_b   1.000
_cell.length_c   1.000
_cell.angle_alpha   90.00
_cell.angle_beta   90.00
_cell.angle_gamma   90.00
#
_symmetry.space_group_name_H-M   'P 1'
#
loop_
_entity.id
_entity.type
_entity.pdbx_description
1 polymer ?
#
loop_
_entity_poly.entity_id
_entity_poly.type
_entity_poly.pdbx_seq_one_letter_code
_entity_poly.pdbx_strand_id
1 'polypeptide(L)'
;MCRYSEEEDVYDAFTTVYEGTQIVTKASHERKNDILILEIGSNGGWDNYRQLISQYDAMIQNAGCDYFIIVGDTDDPGTSIADTAQGFRNDDGTYVGVGDTAWEATLREAYGEHFINMRTYLIENGLSDVGLRATKADYRGFRRGRISKQLRSDWTHFNSYGYYAKGLAIYAKGVELGYWK
;
A
#
# COMPACT_ATOMS: atom_id res chain seq x y z
N MET A 1 16.64 12.75 25.37
CA MET A 1 15.69 11.82 26.03
C MET A 1 14.29 12.40 25.86
N CYS A 2 13.51 11.84 24.93
CA CYS A 2 12.09 12.19 24.82
C CYS A 2 11.40 11.59 26.05
N ARG A 3 10.74 12.44 26.87
CA ARG A 3 10.02 12.00 28.07
C ARG A 3 8.56 11.80 27.67
N TYR A 4 8.03 10.60 27.88
CA TYR A 4 6.60 10.34 27.72
C TYR A 4 5.85 10.95 28.92
N SER A 5 4.79 11.72 28.66
CA SER A 5 3.78 12.08 29.66
C SER A 5 2.64 11.06 29.61
N GLU A 6 2.09 10.72 30.78
CA GLU A 6 0.91 9.84 30.88
C GLU A 6 -0.41 10.59 30.65
N GLU A 7 -0.37 11.93 30.54
CA GLU A 7 -1.52 12.78 30.24
C GLU A 7 -1.59 13.09 28.74
N GLU A 8 -2.75 12.83 28.12
CA GLU A 8 -3.08 13.29 26.76
C GLU A 8 -3.33 14.81 26.79
N ASP A 9 -2.34 15.59 26.39
CA ASP A 9 -2.52 17.02 26.16
C ASP A 9 -3.33 17.25 24.87
N VAL A 10 -4.46 17.96 25.00
CA VAL A 10 -5.43 18.27 23.93
C VAL A 10 -4.97 19.46 23.06
N TYR A 11 -3.68 19.77 23.05
CA TYR A 11 -3.09 20.88 22.28
C TYR A 11 -2.02 20.37 21.32
N ASP A 12 -1.89 21.04 20.17
CA ASP A 12 -0.79 20.79 19.22
C ASP A 12 0.57 21.06 19.91
N ALA A 13 1.16 20.01 20.47
CA ALA A 13 2.47 20.05 21.10
C ALA A 13 3.55 19.97 20.02
N PHE A 14 4.17 21.11 19.70
CA PHE A 14 5.35 21.14 18.85
C PHE A 14 6.59 20.82 19.68
N THR A 15 7.38 19.84 19.25
CA THR A 15 8.71 19.56 19.80
C THR A 15 9.76 19.72 18.71
N THR A 16 10.85 20.44 19.01
CA THR A 16 12.00 20.53 18.10
C THR A 16 12.74 19.19 18.13
N VAL A 17 12.87 18.56 16.96
CA VAL A 17 13.66 17.34 16.77
C VAL A 17 14.93 17.72 16.03
N TYR A 18 16.09 17.49 16.65
CA TYR A 18 17.37 17.74 15.98
C TYR A 18 17.67 16.63 14.98
N GLU A 19 18.38 16.98 13.91
CA GLU A 19 18.90 16.02 12.94
C GLU A 19 19.65 14.88 13.65
N GLY A 20 19.44 13.64 13.19
CA GLY A 20 20.03 12.44 13.80
C GLY A 20 19.32 11.96 15.08
N THR A 21 18.30 12.66 15.57
CA THR A 21 17.50 12.19 16.71
C THR A 21 16.58 11.06 16.27
N GLN A 22 16.73 9.87 16.86
CA GLN A 22 15.77 8.78 16.66
C GLN A 22 14.41 9.14 17.26
N ILE A 23 13.37 9.06 16.44
CA ILE A 23 11.98 9.23 16.87
C ILE A 23 11.33 7.86 16.97
N VAL A 24 10.75 7.58 18.13
CA VAL A 24 9.98 6.36 18.40
C VAL A 24 8.56 6.81 18.73
N THR A 25 7.59 6.39 17.91
CA THR A 25 6.19 6.72 18.16
C THR A 25 5.67 5.86 19.31
N LYS A 26 4.68 6.37 20.06
CA LYS A 26 4.02 5.59 21.11
C LYS A 26 3.50 4.25 20.56
N ALA A 27 2.91 4.27 19.37
CA ALA A 27 2.42 3.07 18.69
C ALA A 27 3.54 2.06 18.37
N SER A 28 4.70 2.49 17.85
CA SER A 28 5.80 1.56 17.55
C SER A 28 6.43 0.96 18.81
N HIS A 29 6.36 1.67 19.94
CA HIS A 29 6.78 1.14 21.23
C HIS A 29 5.75 0.15 21.83
N GLU A 30 4.48 0.55 21.89
CA GLU A 30 3.42 -0.23 22.55
C GLU A 30 2.95 -1.46 21.75
N ARG A 31 3.04 -1.40 20.41
CA ARG A 31 2.65 -2.49 19.50
C ARG A 31 3.85 -3.24 18.95
N LYS A 32 4.97 -3.23 19.67
CA LYS A 32 6.15 -4.01 19.32
C LYS A 32 5.77 -5.51 19.27
N ASN A 33 6.15 -6.19 18.18
CA ASN A 33 5.80 -7.59 17.86
C ASN A 33 4.34 -7.85 17.42
N ASP A 34 3.55 -6.81 17.12
CA ASP A 34 2.27 -6.94 16.41
C ASP A 34 2.53 -7.17 14.89
N ILE A 35 1.50 -7.05 14.06
CA ILE A 35 1.59 -7.19 12.61
C ILE A 35 1.91 -5.83 11.97
N LEU A 36 2.95 -5.79 11.14
CA LEU A 36 3.34 -4.62 10.36
C LEU A 36 2.67 -4.61 8.98
N ILE A 37 1.89 -3.58 8.67
CA ILE A 37 1.31 -3.40 7.33
C ILE A 37 1.98 -2.17 6.71
N LEU A 38 2.64 -2.36 5.56
CA LEU A 38 3.34 -1.29 4.85
C LEU A 38 2.72 -1.05 3.48
N GLU A 39 2.42 0.20 3.21
CA GLU A 39 2.02 0.71 1.90
C GLU A 39 2.73 2.04 1.67
N ILE A 40 3.89 1.99 1.03
CA ILE A 40 4.71 3.17 0.78
C ILE A 40 5.17 3.23 -0.67
N GLY A 41 5.53 4.43 -1.09
CA GLY A 41 6.31 4.67 -2.31
C GLY A 41 5.61 5.52 -3.34
N SER A 42 4.28 5.55 -3.45
CA SER A 42 3.54 6.31 -4.50
C SER A 42 3.86 7.81 -4.50
N ASN A 43 4.15 8.38 -3.32
CA ASN A 43 4.53 9.77 -3.12
C ASN A 43 6.03 10.08 -3.38
N GLY A 44 6.83 9.08 -3.73
CA GLY A 44 8.25 9.23 -4.06
C GLY A 44 9.18 9.05 -2.85
N GLY A 45 10.34 9.71 -2.92
CA GLY A 45 11.41 9.55 -1.92
C GLY A 45 12.41 8.43 -2.25
N TRP A 46 12.38 7.89 -3.47
CA TRP A 46 13.28 6.87 -3.97
C TRP A 46 13.58 7.10 -5.46
N ASP A 47 14.80 6.78 -5.90
CA ASP A 47 15.31 7.02 -7.25
C ASP A 47 15.22 5.78 -8.16
N ASN A 48 15.14 4.60 -7.56
CA ASN A 48 15.00 3.33 -8.27
C ASN A 48 14.39 2.26 -7.34
N TYR A 49 13.88 1.17 -7.92
CA TYR A 49 13.21 0.13 -7.13
C TYR A 49 14.11 -0.51 -6.07
N ARG A 50 15.43 -0.59 -6.28
CA ARG A 50 16.34 -1.07 -5.24
C ARG A 50 16.30 -0.19 -3.99
N GLN A 51 16.26 1.14 -4.15
CA GLN A 51 16.12 2.05 -3.02
C GLN A 51 14.75 1.90 -2.34
N LEU A 52 13.68 1.71 -3.12
CA LEU A 52 12.34 1.44 -2.57
C LEU A 52 12.35 0.17 -1.70
N ILE A 53 12.90 -0.95 -2.21
CA ILE A 53 13.05 -2.20 -1.46
C ILE A 53 13.89 -1.98 -0.19
N SER A 54 15.03 -1.28 -0.28
CA SER A 54 15.84 -0.96 0.90
C SER A 54 15.07 -0.16 1.97
N GLN A 55 14.11 0.70 1.58
CA GLN A 55 13.28 1.44 2.54
C GLN A 55 12.27 0.53 3.25
N TYR A 56 11.59 -0.34 2.50
CA TYR A 56 10.73 -1.38 3.08
C TYR A 56 11.53 -2.28 4.04
N ASP A 57 12.70 -2.76 3.63
CA ASP A 57 13.57 -3.62 4.44
C ASP A 57 14.02 -2.91 5.72
N ALA A 58 14.36 -1.62 5.66
CA ALA A 58 14.71 -0.83 6.83
C ALA A 58 13.53 -0.71 7.82
N MET A 59 12.31 -0.54 7.32
CA MET A 59 11.11 -0.50 8.16
C MET A 59 10.82 -1.85 8.82
N ILE A 60 10.91 -2.95 8.06
CA ILE A 60 10.72 -4.32 8.57
C ILE A 60 11.77 -4.64 9.64
N GLN A 61 13.05 -4.39 9.36
CA GLN A 61 14.15 -4.64 10.30
C GLN A 61 14.01 -3.80 11.57
N ASN A 62 13.62 -2.52 11.44
CA ASN A 62 13.43 -1.64 12.60
C ASN A 62 12.20 -2.03 13.42
N ALA A 63 11.13 -2.49 12.79
CA ALA A 63 9.96 -3.02 13.50
C ALA A 63 10.31 -4.29 14.29
N GLY A 64 11.21 -5.11 13.75
CA GLY A 64 11.69 -6.34 14.39
C GLY A 64 10.57 -7.38 14.59
N CYS A 65 9.55 -7.37 13.73
CA CYS A 65 8.46 -8.35 13.74
C CYS A 65 8.54 -9.27 12.51
N ASP A 66 8.22 -10.55 12.72
CA ASP A 66 8.16 -11.54 11.63
C ASP A 66 6.83 -11.48 10.86
N TYR A 67 5.83 -10.81 11.43
CA TYR A 67 4.48 -10.71 10.86
C TYR A 67 4.35 -9.40 10.09
N PHE A 68 4.38 -9.46 8.75
CA PHE A 68 4.19 -8.27 7.94
C PHE A 68 3.45 -8.52 6.63
N ILE A 69 2.78 -7.48 6.13
CA ILE A 69 2.08 -7.45 4.84
C ILE A 69 2.56 -6.24 4.06
N ILE A 70 3.00 -6.47 2.82
CA ILE A 70 3.38 -5.42 1.87
C ILE A 70 2.21 -5.20 0.92
N VAL A 71 1.66 -3.98 0.93
CA VAL A 71 0.52 -3.58 0.12
C VAL A 71 1.05 -2.82 -1.10
N GLY A 72 0.75 -3.32 -2.29
CA GLY A 72 1.12 -2.66 -3.54
C GLY A 72 0.39 -1.34 -3.78
N ASP A 73 0.95 -0.53 -4.67
CA ASP A 73 0.38 0.76 -5.07
C ASP A 73 -1.08 0.61 -5.54
N THR A 74 -1.87 1.65 -5.29
CA THR A 74 -3.28 1.71 -5.66
C THR A 74 -3.58 2.77 -6.72
N ASP A 75 -2.56 3.48 -7.20
CA ASP A 75 -2.69 4.34 -8.36
C ASP A 75 -2.90 3.55 -9.66
N ASP A 76 -3.50 4.22 -10.65
CA ASP A 76 -3.61 3.62 -11.98
C ASP A 76 -2.21 3.55 -12.63
N PRO A 77 -1.92 2.55 -13.48
CA PRO A 77 -0.61 2.44 -14.12
C PRO A 77 -0.23 3.72 -14.89
N GLY A 78 0.89 4.32 -14.50
CA GLY A 78 1.41 5.57 -15.06
C GLY A 78 0.81 6.86 -14.47
N THR A 79 0.11 6.79 -13.32
CA THR A 79 -0.34 7.99 -12.59
C THR A 79 0.38 8.21 -11.27
N SER A 80 1.15 7.24 -10.79
CA SER A 80 1.96 7.36 -9.58
C SER A 80 3.00 8.49 -9.74
N ILE A 81 3.16 9.33 -8.71
CA ILE A 81 4.08 10.47 -8.75
C ILE A 81 5.54 9.98 -8.76
N ALA A 82 5.80 8.88 -8.06
CA ALA A 82 7.14 8.32 -7.89
C ALA A 82 7.66 7.54 -9.10
N ASP A 83 6.77 6.95 -9.88
CA ASP A 83 7.12 6.10 -11.00
C ASP A 83 6.39 6.56 -12.25
N THR A 84 7.07 7.45 -12.97
CA THR A 84 6.61 8.02 -14.24
C THR A 84 7.02 7.18 -15.45
N ALA A 85 7.81 6.11 -15.24
CA ALA A 85 8.28 5.23 -16.30
C ALA A 85 7.26 4.12 -16.60
N GLN A 86 6.49 3.69 -15.60
CA GLN A 86 5.41 2.72 -15.80
C GLN A 86 4.22 3.33 -16.59
N GLY A 87 3.51 2.48 -17.31
CA GLY A 87 2.31 2.87 -18.04
C GLY A 87 1.28 1.74 -18.08
N PHE A 88 0.13 2.00 -18.71
CA PHE A 88 -0.95 1.03 -18.82
C PHE A 88 -0.73 -0.03 -19.92
N ARG A 89 0.46 -0.08 -20.54
CA ARG A 89 0.84 -1.05 -21.58
C ARG A 89 2.17 -1.70 -21.28
N ASN A 90 2.29 -2.96 -21.69
CA ASN A 90 3.54 -3.71 -21.71
C ASN A 90 4.38 -3.33 -22.95
N ASP A 91 5.64 -3.77 -22.98
CA ASP A 91 6.59 -3.52 -24.08
C ASP A 91 6.09 -4.06 -25.44
N ASP A 92 5.32 -5.15 -25.43
CA ASP A 92 4.69 -5.74 -26.62
C ASP A 92 3.45 -4.96 -27.10
N GLY A 93 3.10 -3.87 -26.42
CA GLY A 93 1.97 -3.01 -26.72
C GLY A 93 0.62 -3.51 -26.20
N THR A 94 0.56 -4.68 -25.56
CA THR A 94 -0.65 -5.16 -24.87
C THR A 94 -0.94 -4.33 -23.63
N TYR A 95 -2.19 -4.35 -23.14
CA TYR A 95 -2.52 -3.64 -21.92
C TYR A 95 -2.15 -4.46 -20.69
N VAL A 96 -1.64 -3.81 -19.63
CA VAL A 96 -1.22 -4.45 -18.37
C VAL A 96 -2.34 -5.27 -17.75
N GLY A 97 -3.58 -4.74 -17.75
CA GLY A 97 -4.72 -5.45 -17.18
C GLY A 97 -4.52 -5.79 -15.69
N VAL A 98 -4.73 -7.07 -15.36
CA VAL A 98 -4.45 -7.63 -14.03
C VAL A 98 -3.05 -8.23 -13.91
N GLY A 99 -2.21 -8.07 -14.93
CA GLY A 99 -0.78 -8.36 -14.82
C GLY A 99 -0.08 -7.33 -13.93
N ASP A 100 1.11 -7.71 -13.44
CA ASP A 100 1.95 -6.82 -12.64
C ASP A 100 2.56 -5.71 -13.51
N THR A 101 2.66 -4.50 -12.96
CA THR A 101 3.61 -3.49 -13.44
C THR A 101 5.04 -3.85 -13.00
N ALA A 102 6.06 -3.16 -13.51
CA ALA A 102 7.45 -3.39 -13.09
C ALA A 102 7.64 -3.16 -11.58
N TRP A 103 6.96 -2.16 -11.02
CA TRP A 103 6.93 -1.92 -9.58
C TRP A 103 6.34 -3.13 -8.83
N GLU A 104 5.14 -3.55 -9.21
CA GLU A 104 4.44 -4.65 -8.54
C GLU A 104 5.20 -5.97 -8.66
N ALA A 105 5.80 -6.24 -9.82
CA ALA A 105 6.68 -7.38 -10.02
C ALA A 105 7.89 -7.33 -9.09
N THR A 106 8.49 -6.14 -8.91
CA THR A 106 9.61 -5.95 -7.97
C THR A 106 9.20 -6.23 -6.53
N LEU A 107 8.04 -5.74 -6.08
CA LEU A 107 7.55 -6.05 -4.73
C LEU A 107 7.19 -7.53 -4.56
N ARG A 108 6.60 -8.14 -5.59
CA ARG A 108 6.29 -9.59 -5.57
C ARG A 108 7.54 -10.44 -5.48
N GLU A 109 8.57 -10.12 -6.25
CA GLU A 109 9.86 -10.82 -6.22
C GLU A 109 10.55 -10.68 -4.86
N ALA A 110 10.51 -9.47 -4.27
CA ALA A 110 11.16 -9.19 -2.99
C ALA A 110 10.45 -9.85 -1.79
N TYR A 111 9.12 -9.83 -1.75
CA TYR A 111 8.35 -10.18 -0.54
C TYR A 111 7.48 -11.43 -0.67
N GLY A 112 7.36 -12.02 -1.86
CA GLY A 112 6.67 -13.29 -2.07
C GLY A 112 5.23 -13.28 -1.53
N GLU A 113 4.92 -14.23 -0.65
CA GLU A 113 3.58 -14.41 -0.08
C GLU A 113 3.10 -13.23 0.78
N HIS A 114 4.04 -12.46 1.35
CA HIS A 114 3.75 -11.28 2.16
C HIS A 114 3.26 -10.09 1.31
N PHE A 115 3.43 -10.14 -0.01
CA PHE A 115 2.96 -9.10 -0.91
C PHE A 115 1.50 -9.34 -1.35
N ILE A 116 0.69 -8.28 -1.29
CA ILE A 116 -0.60 -8.21 -1.95
C ILE A 116 -0.57 -7.12 -3.01
N ASN A 117 -0.79 -7.51 -4.27
CA ASN A 117 -1.03 -6.56 -5.36
C ASN A 117 -2.45 -5.97 -5.22
N MET A 118 -2.55 -4.88 -4.46
CA MET A 118 -3.83 -4.28 -4.10
C MET A 118 -4.61 -3.75 -5.31
N ARG A 119 -3.91 -3.22 -6.32
CA ARG A 119 -4.53 -2.78 -7.57
C ARG A 119 -5.26 -3.92 -8.27
N THR A 120 -4.59 -5.06 -8.45
CA THR A 120 -5.21 -6.24 -9.09
C THR A 120 -6.37 -6.78 -8.27
N TYR A 121 -6.22 -6.87 -6.95
CA TYR A 121 -7.30 -7.28 -6.06
C TYR A 121 -8.55 -6.41 -6.22
N LEU A 122 -8.40 -5.08 -6.22
CA LEU A 122 -9.54 -4.15 -6.30
C LEU A 122 -10.18 -4.11 -7.69
N ILE A 123 -9.44 -4.44 -8.75
CA ILE A 123 -9.99 -4.64 -10.09
C ILE A 123 -10.88 -5.88 -10.14
N GLU A 124 -10.44 -6.98 -9.53
CA GLU A 124 -11.10 -8.28 -9.62
C GLU A 124 -12.27 -8.40 -8.63
N ASN A 125 -12.10 -7.90 -7.40
CA ASN A 125 -13.00 -8.16 -6.28
C ASN A 125 -13.65 -6.89 -5.72
N GLY A 126 -13.00 -5.73 -5.88
CA GLY A 126 -13.36 -4.53 -5.12
C GLY A 126 -14.80 -4.05 -5.30
N LEU A 127 -15.41 -4.24 -6.48
CA LEU A 127 -16.84 -3.91 -6.71
C LEU A 127 -17.78 -4.93 -6.08
N SER A 128 -17.48 -6.23 -6.17
CA SER A 128 -18.31 -7.28 -5.60
C SER A 128 -18.30 -7.25 -4.08
N ASP A 129 -17.15 -6.93 -3.47
CA ASP A 129 -16.98 -6.84 -2.01
C ASP A 129 -17.92 -5.81 -1.37
N VAL A 130 -18.33 -4.80 -2.14
CA VAL A 130 -19.22 -3.72 -1.71
C VAL A 130 -20.60 -3.78 -2.36
N GLY A 131 -20.93 -4.87 -3.06
CA GLY A 131 -22.24 -5.06 -3.69
C GLY A 131 -22.53 -4.12 -4.87
N LEU A 132 -21.50 -3.51 -5.48
CA LEU A 132 -21.63 -2.66 -6.65
C LEU A 132 -21.51 -3.48 -7.94
N ARG A 133 -22.19 -3.01 -9.00
CA ARG A 133 -22.13 -3.64 -10.32
C ARG A 133 -21.13 -2.92 -11.21
N ALA A 134 -20.35 -3.71 -11.95
CA ALA A 134 -19.43 -3.17 -12.95
C ALA A 134 -20.18 -2.44 -14.07
N THR A 135 -19.71 -1.26 -14.42
CA THR A 135 -20.16 -0.48 -15.57
C THR A 135 -19.35 -0.81 -16.82
N LYS A 136 -19.83 -0.36 -17.99
CA LYS A 136 -19.04 -0.42 -19.24
C LYS A 136 -17.71 0.33 -19.14
N ALA A 137 -17.63 1.37 -18.30
CA ALA A 137 -16.40 2.11 -18.08
C ALA A 137 -15.39 1.29 -17.28
N ASP A 138 -15.87 0.54 -16.28
CA ASP A 138 -15.03 -0.36 -15.48
C ASP A 138 -14.39 -1.43 -16.35
N TYR A 139 -15.14 -2.12 -17.21
CA TYR A 139 -14.55 -3.10 -18.14
C TYR A 139 -13.47 -2.52 -19.06
N ARG A 140 -13.58 -1.24 -19.46
CA ARG A 140 -12.53 -0.55 -20.22
C ARG A 140 -11.34 -0.15 -19.36
N GLY A 141 -11.58 0.17 -18.09
CA GLY A 141 -10.55 0.47 -17.09
C GLY A 141 -9.75 -0.78 -16.74
N PHE A 142 -10.43 -1.89 -16.44
CA PHE A 142 -9.83 -3.17 -16.06
C PHE A 142 -8.84 -3.65 -17.10
N ARG A 143 -9.17 -3.58 -18.39
CA ARG A 143 -8.24 -3.93 -19.46
C ARG A 143 -6.94 -3.13 -19.39
N ARG A 144 -6.98 -1.88 -18.95
CA ARG A 144 -5.83 -0.97 -18.80
C ARG A 144 -5.20 -1.03 -17.40
N GLY A 145 -5.64 -1.95 -16.55
CA GLY A 145 -5.18 -2.08 -15.18
C GLY A 145 -5.66 -0.99 -14.24
N ARG A 146 -6.80 -0.35 -14.51
CA ARG A 146 -7.34 0.74 -13.68
C ARG A 146 -8.39 0.24 -12.71
N ILE A 147 -8.30 0.71 -11.46
CA ILE A 147 -9.31 0.44 -10.44
C ILE A 147 -10.60 1.19 -10.80
N SER A 148 -11.75 0.62 -10.45
CA SER A 148 -13.04 1.28 -10.70
C SER A 148 -13.10 2.66 -10.04
N LYS A 149 -13.53 3.67 -10.80
CA LYS A 149 -13.80 5.01 -10.26
C LYS A 149 -14.92 5.01 -9.22
N GLN A 150 -15.76 3.98 -9.19
CA GLN A 150 -16.79 3.83 -8.15
C GLN A 150 -16.19 3.61 -6.75
N LEU A 151 -14.94 3.13 -6.68
CA LEU A 151 -14.22 2.93 -5.42
C LEU A 151 -13.39 4.16 -5.01
N ARG A 152 -13.25 5.16 -5.89
CA ARG A 152 -12.40 6.34 -5.65
C ARG A 152 -13.21 7.56 -5.21
N SER A 153 -12.55 8.41 -4.41
CA SER A 153 -13.01 9.76 -4.08
C SER A 153 -12.44 10.77 -5.07
N ASP A 154 -11.19 10.59 -5.47
CA ASP A 154 -10.53 11.38 -6.51
C ASP A 154 -9.73 10.47 -7.48
N TRP A 155 -8.62 10.94 -8.02
CA TRP A 155 -7.83 10.15 -8.96
C TRP A 155 -6.93 9.10 -8.27
N THR A 156 -6.55 9.31 -7.00
CA THR A 156 -5.66 8.41 -6.22
C THR A 156 -6.37 7.85 -4.99
N HIS A 157 -7.07 8.69 -4.21
CA HIS A 157 -7.66 8.31 -2.94
C HIS A 157 -8.98 7.55 -3.11
N PHE A 158 -9.19 6.57 -2.22
CA PHE A 158 -10.45 5.83 -2.16
C PHE A 158 -11.56 6.59 -1.44
N ASN A 159 -12.80 6.24 -1.78
CA ASN A 159 -13.97 6.56 -0.96
C ASN A 159 -14.19 5.44 0.08
N SER A 160 -15.29 5.51 0.85
CA SER A 160 -15.60 4.50 1.87
C SER A 160 -15.70 3.07 1.32
N TYR A 161 -16.22 2.88 0.10
CA TYR A 161 -16.29 1.57 -0.53
C TYR A 161 -14.90 1.04 -0.88
N GLY A 162 -14.04 1.88 -1.46
CA GLY A 162 -12.67 1.47 -1.79
C GLY A 162 -11.84 1.11 -0.56
N TYR A 163 -11.94 1.90 0.52
CA TYR A 163 -11.25 1.57 1.78
C TYR A 163 -11.81 0.32 2.46
N TYR A 164 -13.11 0.08 2.37
CA TYR A 164 -13.71 -1.15 2.90
C TYR A 164 -13.19 -2.39 2.15
N ALA A 165 -13.24 -2.37 0.81
CA ALA A 165 -12.72 -3.47 -0.01
C ALA A 165 -11.22 -3.72 0.23
N LYS A 166 -10.43 -2.65 0.34
CA LYS A 166 -9.01 -2.73 0.70
C LYS A 166 -8.78 -3.35 2.08
N GLY A 167 -9.61 -2.99 3.06
CA GLY A 167 -9.58 -3.59 4.40
C GLY A 167 -9.86 -5.10 4.37
N LEU A 168 -10.85 -5.53 3.59
CA LEU A 168 -11.16 -6.95 3.39
C LEU A 168 -9.99 -7.70 2.75
N ALA A 169 -9.35 -7.11 1.74
CA ALA A 169 -8.18 -7.66 1.07
C ALA A 169 -7.02 -7.90 2.04
N ILE A 170 -6.71 -6.89 2.86
CA ILE A 170 -5.65 -6.96 3.87
C ILE A 170 -6.00 -8.04 4.89
N TYR A 171 -7.22 -8.03 5.44
CA TYR A 171 -7.67 -9.05 6.38
C TYR A 171 -7.54 -10.47 5.80
N ALA A 172 -8.01 -10.69 4.58
CA ALA A 172 -7.90 -11.98 3.91
C ALA A 172 -6.44 -12.41 3.76
N LYS A 173 -5.53 -11.50 3.39
CA LYS A 173 -4.09 -11.77 3.30
C LYS A 173 -3.48 -12.14 4.65
N GLY A 174 -3.84 -11.47 5.74
CA GLY A 174 -3.33 -11.86 7.05
C GLY A 174 -3.93 -13.17 7.57
N VAL A 175 -5.16 -13.53 7.19
CA VAL A 175 -5.69 -14.89 7.45
C VAL A 175 -4.92 -15.94 6.63
N GLU A 176 -4.64 -15.67 5.35
CA GLU A 176 -3.84 -16.52 4.47
C GLU A 176 -2.44 -16.78 5.05
N LEU A 177 -1.79 -15.74 5.59
CA LEU A 177 -0.47 -15.83 6.24
C LEU A 177 -0.54 -16.41 7.68
N GLY A 178 -1.73 -16.68 8.21
CA GLY A 178 -1.93 -17.23 9.54
C GLY A 178 -1.78 -16.23 10.70
N TYR A 179 -1.83 -14.93 10.41
CA TYR A 179 -1.70 -13.86 11.40
C TYR A 179 -3.01 -13.62 12.16
N TRP A 180 -4.15 -13.89 11.51
CA TRP A 180 -5.49 -13.80 12.08
C TRP A 180 -6.25 -15.12 11.93
N LYS A 181 -7.36 -15.24 12.68
CA LYS A 181 -8.30 -16.36 12.64
C LYS A 181 -9.71 -15.86 12.35
#